data_AF-H8H303-F1
#
_entry.id   AF-H8H303-F1
#
_cell.length_a   1.000
_cell.length_b   1.000
_cell.length_c   1.000
_cell.angle_alpha   90.00
_cell.angle_beta   90.00
_cell.angle_gamma   90.00
#
_symmetry.space_group_name_H-M   'P 1'
#
loop_
_entity.id
_entity.type
_entity.pdbx_description
1 polymer ?
#
loop_
_entity_poly.entity_id
_entity_poly.type
_entity_poly.pdbx_seq_one_letter_code
_entity_poly.pdbx_strand_id
1 'polypeptide(L)'
;MTLQLLTMTKHLFTSTTATGERRYVDTGYDWMCGHFFLLVTDTDREEPDADLMVYFTAHDPRFLDRNRKGSAFGGATLDELKTCFEEQGITPPEGLFEKLRDDELLQRSHEITHW
;
A
#
# COMPACT_ATOMS: atom_id res chain seq x y z
N MET A 1 12.84 -8.35 15.38
CA MET A 1 11.91 -7.65 16.29
C MET A 1 10.72 -7.23 15.44
N THR A 2 9.69 -8.07 15.38
CA THR A 2 8.56 -7.89 14.47
C THR A 2 7.65 -6.81 15.05
N LEU A 3 7.80 -5.57 14.58
CA LEU A 3 6.80 -4.53 14.83
C LEU A 3 5.54 -4.95 14.10
N GLN A 4 4.68 -5.66 14.83
CA GLN A 4 3.36 -6.03 14.39
C GLN A 4 2.60 -4.70 14.25
N LEU A 5 2.44 -4.26 13.00
CA LEU A 5 1.62 -3.12 12.57
C LEU A 5 0.15 -3.42 12.88
N LEU A 6 -0.19 -3.42 14.17
CA LEU A 6 -1.51 -3.78 14.66
C LEU A 6 -2.54 -2.71 14.22
N THR A 7 -2.14 -1.48 13.92
CA THR A 7 -3.07 -0.39 13.62
C THR A 7 -3.50 -0.27 12.15
N MET A 8 -3.30 -1.28 11.31
CA MET A 8 -3.56 -1.14 9.86
C MET A 8 -4.63 -2.11 9.39
N THR A 9 -5.54 -1.66 8.52
CA THR A 9 -6.25 -2.58 7.63
C THR A 9 -5.36 -2.89 6.43
N LYS A 10 -5.48 -4.10 5.90
CA LYS A 10 -4.67 -4.60 4.80
C LYS A 10 -5.54 -5.29 3.76
N HIS A 11 -5.18 -5.07 2.51
CA HIS A 11 -5.71 -5.74 1.34
C HIS A 11 -4.53 -6.35 0.58
N LEU A 12 -4.57 -7.67 0.48
CA LEU A 12 -3.48 -8.49 -0.04
C LEU A 12 -3.94 -9.17 -1.34
N PHE A 13 -3.18 -9.01 -2.41
CA PHE A 13 -3.47 -9.68 -3.68
C PHE A 13 -2.21 -9.79 -4.54
N THR A 14 -2.31 -10.57 -5.61
CA THR A 14 -1.25 -10.65 -6.63
C THR A 14 -1.76 -10.00 -7.91
N SER A 15 -0.90 -9.20 -8.55
CA SER A 15 -1.19 -8.59 -9.84
C SER A 15 -0.10 -8.96 -10.84
N THR A 16 -0.47 -9.01 -12.12
CA THR A 16 0.49 -9.19 -13.21
C THR A 16 0.53 -7.88 -13.98
N THR A 17 1.72 -7.28 -14.10
CA THR A 17 1.88 -6.04 -14.88
C THR A 17 1.67 -6.30 -16.37
N ALA A 18 1.54 -5.24 -17.16
CA ALA A 18 1.49 -5.35 -18.62
C ALA A 18 2.76 -5.99 -19.24
N THR A 19 3.89 -5.97 -18.53
CA THR A 19 5.15 -6.61 -18.95
C THR A 19 5.23 -8.09 -18.55
N GLY A 20 4.23 -8.61 -17.83
CA GLY A 20 4.16 -10.01 -17.40
C GLY A 20 4.79 -10.31 -16.04
N GLU A 21 5.28 -9.29 -15.33
CA GLU A 21 5.89 -9.46 -14.00
C GLU A 21 4.81 -9.72 -12.96
N ARG A 22 4.98 -10.76 -12.14
CA ARG A 22 4.11 -11.04 -11.01
C ARG A 22 4.55 -10.25 -9.78
N ARG A 23 3.60 -9.50 -9.22
CA ARG A 23 3.81 -8.64 -8.06
C ARG A 23 2.84 -8.99 -6.95
N TYR A 24 3.37 -9.15 -5.75
CA TYR A 24 2.58 -9.19 -4.54
C TYR A 24 2.31 -7.77 -4.05
N VAL A 25 1.06 -7.48 -3.73
CA VAL A 25 0.60 -6.16 -3.32
C VAL A 25 0.03 -6.24 -1.90
N ASP A 26 0.56 -5.41 -1.01
CA ASP A 26 0.03 -5.13 0.33
C ASP A 26 -0.32 -3.64 0.42
N THR A 27 -1.61 -3.32 0.44
CA THR A 27 -2.12 -1.95 0.51
C THR A 27 -3.16 -1.84 1.60
N GLY A 28 -3.46 -0.63 2.06
CA GLY A 28 -4.46 -0.46 3.10
C GLY A 28 -4.46 0.93 3.71
N TYR A 29 -5.12 1.04 4.86
CA TYR A 29 -5.25 2.27 5.63
C TYR A 29 -4.63 2.11 7.02
N ASP A 30 -3.77 3.05 7.40
CA ASP A 30 -3.24 3.16 8.77
C ASP A 30 -4.02 4.22 9.52
N TRP A 31 -4.86 3.80 10.48
CA TRP A 31 -5.70 4.74 11.23
C TRP A 31 -4.89 5.64 12.16
N MET A 32 -3.71 5.20 12.63
CA MET A 32 -2.87 5.99 13.52
C MET A 32 -2.27 7.20 12.80
N CYS A 33 -1.90 6.99 11.53
CA CYS A 33 -1.32 8.03 10.68
C CYS A 33 -2.37 8.73 9.80
N GLY A 34 -3.58 8.17 9.68
CA GLY A 34 -4.66 8.73 8.85
C GLY A 34 -4.33 8.70 7.36
N HIS A 35 -3.61 7.67 6.90
CA HIS A 35 -3.06 7.63 5.54
C HIS A 35 -3.14 6.24 4.91
N PHE A 36 -3.11 6.21 3.58
CA PHE A 36 -3.02 5.00 2.79
C PHE A 36 -1.57 4.62 2.53
N PHE A 37 -1.35 3.33 2.34
CA PHE A 37 -0.05 2.78 1.95
C PHE A 37 -0.17 1.80 0.80
N LEU A 38 0.91 1.67 0.04
CA LEU A 38 1.10 0.63 -0.98
C LEU A 38 2.51 0.10 -0.87
N LEU A 39 2.63 -1.19 -0.57
CA LEU A 39 3.85 -1.98 -0.61
C LEU A 39 3.73 -2.99 -1.77
N VAL A 40 4.76 -3.04 -2.60
CA VAL A 40 4.81 -3.90 -3.78
C VAL A 40 6.09 -4.72 -3.72
N THR A 41 5.94 -6.03 -3.88
CA THR A 41 7.05 -6.99 -3.83
C THR A 41 7.10 -7.77 -5.14
N ASP A 42 8.28 -7.88 -5.74
CA ASP A 42 8.52 -8.73 -6.91
C ASP A 42 8.59 -10.20 -6.47
N THR A 43 7.78 -11.07 -7.08
CA THR A 43 7.73 -12.50 -6.70
C THR A 43 8.51 -13.40 -7.64
N ASP A 44 9.00 -12.87 -8.77
CA ASP A 44 9.63 -13.67 -9.82
C ASP A 44 11.17 -13.67 -9.74
N ARG A 45 11.75 -12.97 -8.77
CA ARG A 45 13.19 -12.97 -8.53
C ARG A 45 13.61 -14.17 -7.69
N GLU A 46 14.46 -15.02 -8.26
CA GLU A 46 14.99 -16.23 -7.63
C GLU A 46 16.03 -15.97 -6.51
N GLU A 47 16.46 -14.72 -6.28
CA GLU A 47 17.50 -14.44 -5.29
C GLU A 47 16.94 -14.30 -3.85
N PRO A 48 17.41 -15.14 -2.90
CA PRO A 48 16.85 -15.24 -1.55
C PRO A 48 17.19 -14.07 -0.59
N ASP A 49 18.10 -13.17 -0.97
CA ASP A 49 18.63 -12.10 -0.10
C ASP A 49 18.45 -10.67 -0.64
N ALA A 50 17.82 -10.51 -1.81
CA ALA A 50 17.53 -9.18 -2.33
C ALA A 50 16.28 -8.64 -1.65
N ASP A 51 16.33 -7.40 -1.14
CA ASP A 51 15.15 -6.66 -0.70
C ASP A 51 14.07 -6.70 -1.80
N LEU A 52 13.14 -7.66 -1.71
CA LEU A 52 12.14 -7.99 -2.73
C LEU A 52 11.12 -6.85 -2.95
N MET A 53 11.20 -5.80 -2.15
CA MET A 53 10.35 -4.63 -2.16
C MET A 53 10.70 -3.72 -3.33
N VAL A 54 9.82 -3.68 -4.32
CA VAL A 54 9.91 -2.84 -5.52
C VAL A 54 9.49 -1.41 -5.21
N TYR A 55 8.48 -1.26 -4.36
CA TYR A 55 7.92 0.03 -4.05
C TYR A 55 7.29 0.04 -2.66
N PHE A 56 7.45 1.15 -1.94
CA PHE A 56 6.69 1.40 -0.73
C PHE A 56 6.41 2.90 -0.58
N THR A 57 5.14 3.28 -0.43
CA THR A 57 4.73 4.69 -0.25
C THR A 57 5.40 5.36 0.93
N ALA A 58 5.73 4.64 2.01
CA ALA A 58 6.44 5.21 3.16
C ALA A 58 7.89 5.62 2.84
N HIS A 59 8.46 5.11 1.74
CA HIS A 59 9.77 5.52 1.22
C HIS A 59 9.69 6.52 0.08
N ASP A 60 8.48 6.87 -0.38
CA ASP A 60 8.28 7.80 -1.48
C ASP A 60 8.40 9.25 -0.96
N PRO A 61 9.39 10.03 -1.43
CA PRO A 61 9.63 11.38 -0.92
C PRO A 61 8.46 12.34 -1.18
N ARG A 62 7.57 12.04 -2.14
CA ARG A 62 6.34 12.82 -2.40
C ARG A 62 5.42 12.86 -1.19
N PHE A 63 5.48 11.84 -0.34
CA PHE A 63 4.57 11.69 0.81
C PHE A 63 5.25 12.03 2.13
N LEU A 64 6.56 12.26 2.15
CA LEU A 64 7.31 12.57 3.38
C LEU A 64 7.24 14.05 3.81
N ASP A 65 6.60 14.92 3.04
CA ASP A 65 6.53 16.36 3.33
C ASP A 65 5.55 16.68 4.48
N ARG A 66 6.14 16.88 5.67
CA ARG A 66 5.46 17.26 6.92
C ARG A 66 4.75 18.62 6.84
N ASN A 67 5.19 19.54 5.97
CA ASN A 67 4.58 20.86 5.87
C ASN A 67 3.24 20.84 5.14
N ARG A 68 3.00 19.84 4.28
CA ARG A 68 1.75 19.70 3.52
C ARG A 68 0.68 18.90 4.25
N LYS A 69 1.08 17.93 5.09
CA LYS A 69 0.15 16.91 5.65
C LYS A 69 0.07 16.84 7.17
N GLY A 70 0.81 17.68 7.91
CA GLY A 70 0.79 17.68 9.38
C GLY A 70 1.80 16.72 10.01
N SER A 71 2.03 16.86 11.31
CA SER A 71 3.23 16.36 12.01
C SER A 71 3.27 14.85 12.29
N ALA A 72 2.22 14.09 12.00
CA ALA A 72 2.10 12.68 12.39
C ALA A 72 2.40 11.72 11.22
N PHE A 73 3.58 11.88 10.60
CA PHE A 73 4.18 10.98 9.61
C PHE A 73 3.41 10.77 8.30
N GLY A 74 4.05 11.12 7.19
CA GLY A 74 3.42 11.19 5.89
C GLY A 74 3.04 9.86 5.26
N GLY A 75 1.95 9.89 4.49
CA GLY A 75 1.45 8.78 3.69
C GLY A 75 0.57 9.31 2.55
N ALA A 76 0.02 8.40 1.74
CA ALA A 76 -0.76 8.76 0.56
C ALA A 76 -2.21 9.10 0.95
N THR A 77 -2.80 10.07 0.24
CA THR A 77 -4.26 10.18 0.10
C THR A 77 -4.76 9.08 -0.83
N LEU A 78 -6.07 8.82 -0.86
CA LEU A 78 -6.62 7.80 -1.75
C LEU A 78 -6.34 8.10 -3.23
N ASP A 79 -6.37 9.37 -3.63
CA ASP A 79 -6.08 9.76 -5.01
C ASP A 79 -4.60 9.57 -5.36
N GLU A 80 -3.69 9.93 -4.44
CA GLU A 80 -2.26 9.65 -4.62
C GLU A 80 -1.98 8.14 -4.66
N LEU A 81 -2.70 7.34 -3.86
CA LEU A 81 -2.59 5.88 -3.89
C LEU A 81 -2.99 5.33 -5.27
N LYS A 82 -4.09 5.81 -5.85
CA LYS A 82 -4.50 5.42 -7.21
C LYS A 82 -3.43 5.76 -8.24
N THR A 83 -2.82 6.94 -8.15
CA THR A 83 -1.68 7.29 -9.01
C THR A 83 -0.51 6.33 -8.82
N CYS A 84 -0.19 5.92 -7.59
CA CYS A 84 0.85 4.92 -7.35
C CYS A 84 0.51 3.58 -8.02
N PHE A 85 -0.75 3.12 -7.97
CA PHE A 85 -1.16 1.89 -8.66
C PHE A 85 -0.94 1.98 -10.18
N GLU A 86 -1.33 3.10 -10.79
CA GLU A 86 -1.14 3.36 -12.22
C GLU A 86 0.35 3.40 -12.59
N GLU A 87 1.17 4.13 -11.83
CA GLU A 87 2.62 4.25 -12.02
C GLU A 87 3.33 2.90 -11.87
N GLN A 88 2.86 2.05 -10.96
CA GLN A 88 3.38 0.70 -10.77
C GLN A 88 2.80 -0.32 -11.75
N GLY A 89 1.90 0.08 -12.67
CA GLY A 89 1.26 -0.83 -13.62
C GLY A 89 0.48 -1.97 -12.94
N ILE A 90 -0.06 -1.72 -11.75
CA ILE A 90 -0.83 -2.69 -10.97
C ILE A 90 -2.30 -2.54 -11.32
N THR A 91 -2.92 -3.64 -11.74
CA THR A 91 -4.38 -3.69 -11.87
C THR A 91 -4.99 -4.09 -10.53
N PRO A 92 -5.79 -3.21 -9.88
CA PRO A 92 -6.46 -3.53 -8.62
C PRO A 92 -7.64 -4.49 -8.84
N PRO A 93 -8.00 -5.33 -7.85
CA PRO A 93 -9.26 -6.04 -7.82
C PRO A 93 -10.47 -5.09 -7.90
N GLU A 94 -11.56 -5.55 -8.51
CA GLU A 94 -12.82 -4.81 -8.54
C GLU A 94 -13.32 -4.54 -7.12
N GLY A 95 -13.67 -3.29 -6.79
CA GLY A 95 -14.17 -2.91 -5.48
C GLY A 95 -13.09 -2.54 -4.44
N LEU A 96 -11.79 -2.65 -4.77
CA LEU A 96 -10.71 -2.37 -3.82
C LEU A 96 -10.74 -0.92 -3.32
N PHE A 97 -10.87 0.05 -4.22
CA PHE A 97 -10.81 1.47 -3.84
C PHE A 97 -12.03 1.91 -3.05
N GLU A 98 -13.20 1.34 -3.34
CA GLU A 98 -14.41 1.51 -2.54
C GLU A 98 -14.19 0.99 -1.12
N LYS A 99 -13.55 -0.18 -0.95
CA LYS A 99 -13.24 -0.73 0.36
C LYS A 99 -12.21 0.09 1.14
N LEU A 100 -11.15 0.55 0.48
CA LEU A 100 -10.18 1.45 1.10
C LEU A 100 -10.84 2.75 1.59
N ARG A 101 -11.80 3.28 0.84
CA ARG A 101 -12.57 4.45 1.27
C ARG A 101 -13.46 4.15 2.47
N ASP A 102 -14.12 2.98 2.50
CA ASP A 102 -14.88 2.52 3.66
C ASP A 102 -13.99 2.43 4.91
N ASP A 103 -12.79 1.87 4.77
CA ASP A 103 -11.84 1.68 5.88
C ASP A 103 -11.39 3.02 6.49
N GLU A 104 -11.10 4.01 5.67
CA GLU A 104 -10.77 5.38 6.10
C GLU A 104 -11.94 6.02 6.87
N LEU A 105 -13.15 5.96 6.32
CA LEU A 105 -14.34 6.58 6.91
C LEU A 105 -14.75 5.92 8.23
N LEU A 106 -14.61 4.60 8.32
CA LEU A 106 -14.96 3.83 9.51
C LEU A 106 -13.81 3.73 10.51
N GLN A 107 -12.62 4.23 10.16
CA GLN A 107 -11.38 4.11 10.93
C GLN A 107 -11.14 2.66 11.37
N ARG A 108 -11.33 1.71 10.45
CA ARG A 108 -11.12 0.30 10.73
C ARG A 108 -9.66 0.02 11.07
N SER A 109 -9.44 -1.03 11.85
CA SER A 109 -8.11 -1.48 12.23
C SER A 109 -8.07 -3.00 12.36
N HIS A 110 -6.88 -3.59 12.19
CA HIS A 110 -6.64 -5.02 12.39
C HIS A 110 -7.36 -5.98 11.42
N GLU A 111 -7.91 -5.50 10.30
CA GLU A 111 -8.57 -6.34 9.29
C GLU A 111 -7.60 -6.67 8.15
N ILE A 112 -7.52 -7.94 7.75
CA ILE A 112 -6.74 -8.37 6.58
C ILE A 112 -7.71 -9.04 5.60
N THR A 113 -7.85 -8.46 4.42
CA THR A 113 -8.65 -9.00 3.32
C THR A 113 -7.72 -9.55 2.24
N HIS A 114 -7.97 -10.78 1.83
CA HIS A 114 -7.36 -11.37 0.64
C HIS A 114 -8.34 -11.27 -0.53
N TRP A 115 -7.87 -10.79 -1.68
CA TRP A 115 -8.65 -10.69 -2.91
C TRP A 115 -8.25 -11.76 -3.91
#